data_AF-A0A1E8CJ40-F1
#
_entry.id   AF-A0A1E8CJ40-F1
#
_cell.length_a   1.000
_cell.length_b   1.000
_cell.length_c   1.000
_cell.angle_alpha   90.00
_cell.angle_beta   90.00
_cell.angle_gamma   90.00
#
_symmetry.space_group_name_H-M   'P 1'
#
loop_
_entity.id
_entity.type
_entity.pdbx_description
1 polymer ?
#
loop_
_entity_poly.entity_id
_entity_poly.type
_entity_poly.pdbx_seq_one_letter_code
_entity_poly.pdbx_strand_id
1 'polypeptide(L)'
;MGYNELWNASDLRLQVGVSVNIPLDFGKRSARKAASDYQLNSARTDIQYLHNQLLAELEQALSRAEEAQHAIELCREQLIPIAQQSLTASQSDYQEGIADFSNVIQAEQALLEARLLLSRSMADQYQAHAEIDRLVGGRLWPFEFSGH
;
A
#
# COMPACT_ATOMS: atom_id res chain seq x y z
N MET A 1 -36.46 43.45 95.55
CA MET A 1 -37.54 42.64 94.93
C MET A 1 -37.58 42.96 93.44
N GLY A 2 -37.60 41.94 92.58
CA GLY A 2 -38.11 42.09 91.21
C GLY A 2 -37.12 41.95 90.05
N TYR A 3 -36.65 40.71 89.81
CA TYR A 3 -36.41 40.01 88.52
C TYR A 3 -36.27 40.87 87.23
N ASN A 4 -35.33 40.63 86.31
CA ASN A 4 -34.92 39.34 85.77
C ASN A 4 -33.72 39.55 84.82
N GLU A 5 -32.63 38.83 85.07
CA GLU A 5 -31.67 38.47 84.03
C GLU A 5 -32.36 37.48 83.10
N LEU A 6 -32.55 37.83 81.83
CA LEU A 6 -33.00 36.87 80.83
C LEU A 6 -32.27 37.12 79.50
N TRP A 7 -31.18 36.37 79.38
CA TRP A 7 -30.74 35.67 78.18
C TRP A 7 -30.03 36.47 77.09
N ASN A 8 -28.70 36.48 77.25
CA ASN A 8 -27.80 36.03 76.20
C ASN A 8 -28.29 34.67 75.64
N ALA A 9 -29.21 34.71 74.68
CA ALA A 9 -29.50 33.57 73.82
C ALA A 9 -28.90 33.90 72.46
N SER A 10 -27.71 33.37 72.27
CA SER A 10 -27.06 33.19 70.99
C SER A 10 -28.05 32.67 69.96
N ASP A 11 -28.53 33.53 69.07
CA ASP A 11 -29.17 33.07 67.84
C ASP A 11 -28.06 32.74 66.83
N LEU A 12 -27.18 31.79 67.20
CA LEU A 12 -26.37 31.09 66.20
C LEU A 12 -27.33 30.17 65.45
N ARG A 13 -27.99 30.72 64.42
CA ARG A 13 -28.79 29.91 63.51
C ARG A 13 -27.87 28.99 62.74
N LEU A 14 -27.83 27.72 63.15
CA LEU A 14 -27.15 26.67 62.40
C LEU A 14 -27.95 26.43 61.12
N GLN A 15 -27.49 27.04 60.03
CA GLN A 15 -28.11 26.91 58.72
C GLN A 15 -27.49 25.71 58.01
N VAL A 16 -28.25 24.62 57.88
CA VAL A 16 -27.88 23.48 57.04
C VAL A 16 -28.51 23.69 55.66
N GLY A 17 -27.69 24.01 54.67
CA GLY A 17 -28.11 24.08 53.28
C GLY A 17 -27.86 22.75 52.56
N VAL A 18 -28.88 22.20 51.90
CA VAL A 18 -28.70 21.10 50.94
C VAL A 18 -28.70 21.71 49.55
N SER A 19 -27.54 21.74 48.90
CA SER A 19 -27.42 22.16 47.50
C SER A 19 -27.45 20.94 46.59
N VAL A 20 -28.42 20.86 45.68
CA VAL A 20 -28.42 19.88 44.60
C VAL A 20 -27.97 20.59 43.33
N ASN A 21 -26.80 20.22 42.80
CA ASN A 21 -26.34 20.72 41.51
C ASN A 21 -27.09 19.95 40.41
N ILE A 22 -28.10 20.58 39.80
CA ILE A 22 -28.83 20.00 38.65
C ILE A 22 -28.14 20.51 37.37
N PRO A 23 -27.39 19.66 36.64
CA PRO A 23 -26.70 20.09 35.43
C PRO A 23 -27.69 20.34 34.30
N LEU A 24 -27.81 21.59 33.86
CA LEU A 24 -28.68 22.02 32.76
C LEU A 24 -28.01 21.87 31.37
N ASP A 25 -26.89 21.17 31.27
CA ASP A 25 -26.04 21.06 30.07
C ASP A 25 -26.37 19.84 29.18
N PHE A 26 -27.60 19.33 29.25
CA PHE A 26 -28.04 18.12 28.53
C PHE A 26 -27.68 18.12 27.03
N GLY A 27 -27.79 19.27 26.35
CA GLY A 27 -27.40 19.41 24.94
C GLY A 27 -25.88 19.35 24.70
N LYS A 28 -25.05 19.83 25.62
CA LYS A 28 -23.58 19.76 25.50
C LYS A 28 -23.07 18.34 25.76
N ARG A 29 -23.74 17.58 26.64
CA ARG A 29 -23.42 16.17 26.91
C ARG A 29 -23.81 15.28 25.74
N SER A 30 -25.01 15.46 25.18
CA SER A 30 -25.43 14.72 23.98
C SER A 30 -24.56 15.05 22.77
N ALA A 31 -24.20 16.32 22.57
CA ALA A 31 -23.27 16.72 21.50
C ALA A 31 -21.87 16.09 21.67
N ARG A 32 -21.32 16.04 22.90
CA ARG A 32 -20.04 15.36 23.17
C ARG A 32 -20.11 13.86 22.87
N LYS A 33 -21.20 13.20 23.26
CA LYS A 33 -21.41 11.78 22.97
C LYS A 33 -21.50 11.55 21.46
N ALA A 34 -22.31 12.34 20.75
CA ALA A 34 -22.44 12.26 19.30
C ALA A 34 -21.08 12.47 18.61
N ALA A 35 -20.29 13.48 19.03
CA ALA A 35 -18.95 13.70 18.51
C ALA A 35 -18.02 12.50 18.74
N SER A 36 -18.07 11.86 19.92
CA SER A 36 -17.31 10.65 20.21
C SER A 36 -17.76 9.46 19.35
N ASP A 37 -19.07 9.29 19.14
CA ASP A 37 -19.63 8.24 18.29
C ASP A 37 -19.21 8.44 16.83
N TYR A 38 -19.22 9.69 16.34
CA TYR A 38 -18.72 10.04 15.00
C TYR A 38 -17.23 9.77 14.84
N GLN A 39 -16.40 10.11 15.84
CA GLN A 39 -14.96 9.82 15.82
C GLN A 39 -14.69 8.32 15.74
N LEU A 40 -15.40 7.52 16.51
CA LEU A 40 -15.28 6.07 16.49
C LEU A 40 -15.71 5.48 15.15
N ASN A 41 -16.82 5.97 14.58
CA ASN A 41 -17.28 5.54 13.27
C ASN A 41 -16.31 5.93 12.15
N SER A 42 -15.73 7.13 12.21
CA SER A 42 -14.66 7.57 11.30
C SER A 42 -13.49 6.62 11.37
N ALA A 43 -12.95 6.37 12.57
CA ALA A 43 -11.80 5.48 12.74
C ALA A 43 -12.06 4.05 12.21
N ARG A 44 -13.28 3.52 12.38
CA ARG A 44 -13.67 2.22 11.80
C ARG A 44 -13.69 2.26 10.27
N THR A 45 -14.20 3.35 9.71
CA THR A 45 -14.25 3.55 8.25
C THR A 45 -12.84 3.68 7.68
N ASP A 46 -11.96 4.41 8.38
CA ASP A 46 -10.55 4.60 7.99
C ASP A 46 -9.79 3.26 8.01
N ILE A 47 -10.03 2.40 9.01
CA ILE A 47 -9.47 1.04 9.05
C ILE A 47 -9.96 0.20 7.87
N GLN A 48 -11.26 0.21 7.57
CA GLN A 48 -11.81 -0.55 6.45
C GLN A 48 -11.27 -0.05 5.11
N TYR A 49 -11.16 1.27 4.95
CA TYR A 49 -10.60 1.90 3.77
C TYR A 49 -9.14 1.47 3.57
N LEU A 50 -8.31 1.58 4.62
CA LEU A 50 -6.91 1.16 4.56
C LEU A 50 -6.76 -0.33 4.25
N HIS A 51 -7.61 -1.18 4.84
CA HIS A 51 -7.61 -2.61 4.57
C HIS A 51 -7.91 -2.92 3.10
N ASN A 52 -8.97 -2.31 2.55
CA ASN A 52 -9.34 -2.48 1.15
C ASN A 52 -8.26 -1.93 0.20
N GLN A 53 -7.64 -0.80 0.57
CA GLN A 53 -6.55 -0.21 -0.20
C GLN A 53 -5.35 -1.15 -0.26
N LEU A 54 -4.91 -1.71 0.88
CA LEU A 54 -3.79 -2.65 0.92
C LEU A 54 -4.06 -3.93 0.13
N LEU A 55 -5.30 -4.45 0.16
CA LEU A 55 -5.69 -5.60 -0.67
C LEU A 55 -5.62 -5.28 -2.16
N ALA A 56 -6.12 -4.10 -2.57
CA ALA A 56 -6.06 -3.67 -3.95
C ALA A 56 -4.62 -3.46 -4.43
N GLU A 57 -3.76 -2.86 -3.60
CA GLU A 57 -2.32 -2.70 -3.89
C GLU A 57 -1.64 -4.08 -4.05
N LEU A 58 -1.99 -5.06 -3.20
CA LEU A 58 -1.43 -6.40 -3.26
C LEU A 58 -1.88 -7.16 -4.52
N GLU A 59 -3.16 -7.10 -4.86
CA GLU A 59 -3.69 -7.71 -6.08
C GLU A 59 -3.03 -7.13 -7.33
N GLN A 60 -2.83 -5.81 -7.36
CA GLN A 60 -2.12 -5.16 -8.46
C GLN A 60 -0.65 -5.59 -8.54
N ALA A 61 0.04 -5.72 -7.41
CA ALA A 61 1.44 -6.14 -7.38
C ALA A 61 1.61 -7.60 -7.83
N LEU A 62 0.69 -8.49 -7.43
CA LEU A 62 0.64 -9.89 -7.88
C LEU A 62 0.40 -9.98 -9.39
N SER A 63 -0.59 -9.25 -9.91
CA SER A 63 -0.87 -9.20 -11.35
C SER A 63 0.35 -8.72 -12.15
N ARG A 64 1.07 -7.70 -11.69
CA ARG A 64 2.32 -7.25 -12.33
C ARG A 64 3.42 -8.31 -12.31
N ALA A 65 3.56 -9.06 -11.20
CA ALA A 65 4.54 -10.13 -11.10
C ALA A 65 4.24 -11.27 -12.09
N GLU A 66 2.97 -11.64 -12.22
CA GLU A 66 2.50 -12.63 -13.20
C GLU A 66 2.74 -12.15 -14.63
N GLU A 67 2.33 -10.92 -14.97
CA GLU A 67 2.56 -10.33 -16.30
C GLU A 67 4.05 -10.31 -16.66
N ALA A 68 4.90 -9.88 -15.74
CA ALA A 68 6.35 -9.84 -15.94
C ALA A 68 6.93 -11.24 -16.16
N GLN A 69 6.46 -12.25 -15.41
CA GLN A 69 6.87 -13.64 -15.61
C GLN A 69 6.48 -14.16 -17.01
N HIS A 70 5.25 -13.91 -17.45
CA HIS A 70 4.80 -14.31 -18.79
C HIS A 70 5.62 -13.60 -19.88
N ALA A 71 5.96 -12.32 -19.69
CA ALA A 71 6.79 -11.58 -20.62
C ALA A 71 8.23 -12.12 -20.68
N ILE A 72 8.80 -12.54 -19.54
CA ILE A 72 10.12 -13.19 -19.47
C ILE A 72 10.11 -14.51 -20.27
N GLU A 73 9.09 -15.34 -20.06
CA GLU A 73 8.91 -16.62 -20.77
C GLU A 73 8.77 -16.40 -22.27
N LEU A 74 7.88 -15.49 -22.69
CA LEU A 74 7.68 -15.13 -24.09
C LEU A 74 8.99 -14.68 -24.76
N CYS A 75 9.76 -13.82 -24.09
CA CYS A 75 11.04 -13.35 -24.63
C CYS A 75 12.07 -14.48 -24.77
N ARG A 76 12.22 -15.32 -23.74
CA ARG A 76 13.21 -16.40 -23.70
C ARG A 76 12.87 -17.54 -24.66
N GLU A 77 11.61 -17.93 -24.69
CA GLU A 77 11.18 -19.14 -25.39
C GLU A 77 10.77 -18.88 -26.84
N GLN A 78 10.41 -17.64 -27.18
CA GLN A 78 9.89 -17.31 -28.51
C GLN A 78 10.66 -16.17 -29.17
N LEU A 79 10.65 -14.96 -28.61
CA LEU A 79 11.14 -13.77 -29.31
C LEU A 79 12.64 -13.82 -29.59
N ILE A 80 13.46 -14.19 -28.60
CA ILE A 80 14.91 -14.30 -28.78
C ILE A 80 15.26 -15.42 -29.77
N PRO A 81 14.72 -16.65 -29.65
CA PRO A 81 14.94 -17.69 -30.65
C PRO A 81 14.56 -17.29 -32.07
N ILE A 82 13.39 -16.66 -32.25
CA ILE A 82 12.91 -16.20 -33.56
C ILE A 82 13.86 -15.15 -34.14
N ALA A 83 14.24 -14.14 -33.35
CA ALA A 83 15.16 -13.10 -33.79
C ALA A 83 16.55 -13.66 -34.14
N GLN A 84 17.04 -14.64 -33.37
CA GLN A 84 18.32 -15.31 -33.63
C GLN A 84 18.28 -16.12 -34.95
N GLN A 85 17.17 -16.79 -35.24
CA GLN A 85 16.97 -17.50 -36.50
C GLN A 85 16.91 -16.51 -37.68
N SER A 86 16.18 -15.40 -37.51
CA SER A 86 16.09 -14.35 -38.52
C SER A 86 17.45 -13.70 -38.81
N LEU A 87 18.28 -13.48 -37.78
CA LEU A 87 19.63 -12.97 -37.96
C LEU A 87 20.51 -13.97 -38.72
N THR A 88 20.45 -15.25 -38.35
CA THR A 88 21.19 -16.32 -39.06
C THR A 88 20.80 -16.39 -40.53
N ALA A 89 19.49 -16.35 -40.84
CA ALA A 89 19.00 -16.36 -42.22
C ALA A 89 19.47 -15.12 -43.00
N SER A 90 19.33 -13.93 -42.41
CA SER A 90 19.75 -12.67 -43.05
C SER A 90 21.26 -12.64 -43.33
N GLN A 91 22.07 -13.24 -42.46
CA GLN A 91 23.52 -13.37 -42.67
C GLN A 91 23.82 -14.31 -43.84
N SER A 92 23.10 -15.43 -43.97
CA SER A 92 23.24 -16.36 -45.11
C SER A 92 22.88 -15.67 -46.42
N ASP A 93 21.71 -15.01 -46.47
CA ASP A 93 21.23 -14.33 -47.68
C ASP A 93 22.20 -13.22 -48.13
N TYR A 94 22.78 -12.48 -47.17
CA TYR A 94 23.79 -11.47 -47.47
C TYR A 94 25.08 -12.10 -48.04
N GLN A 95 25.55 -13.21 -47.47
CA GLN A 95 26.74 -13.92 -47.96
C GLN A 95 26.56 -14.50 -49.36
N GLU A 96 25.33 -14.92 -49.70
CA GLU A 96 24.97 -15.43 -51.03
C GLU A 96 24.66 -14.30 -52.04
N GLY A 97 24.65 -13.04 -51.60
CA GLY A 97 24.32 -11.89 -52.43
C GLY A 97 22.83 -11.77 -52.79
N ILE A 98 21.97 -12.48 -52.06
CA ILE A 98 20.51 -12.48 -52.22
C ILE A 98 19.89 -11.24 -51.54
N ALA A 99 20.47 -10.80 -50.43
CA ALA A 99 19.98 -9.69 -49.62
C ALA A 99 21.06 -8.64 -49.35
N ASP A 100 20.63 -7.41 -49.06
CA ASP A 100 21.52 -6.31 -48.67
C ASP A 100 21.98 -6.44 -47.21
N PHE A 101 23.16 -5.88 -46.90
CA PHE A 101 23.68 -5.82 -45.52
C PHE A 101 22.73 -5.12 -44.54
N SER A 102 21.88 -4.22 -45.03
CA SER A 102 20.87 -3.54 -44.21
C SER A 102 19.86 -4.50 -43.58
N ASN A 103 19.61 -5.67 -44.19
CA ASN A 103 18.74 -6.71 -43.62
C ASN A 103 19.40 -7.38 -42.41
N VAL A 104 20.72 -7.60 -42.45
CA VAL A 104 21.48 -8.11 -41.30
C VAL A 104 21.39 -7.14 -40.12
N ILE A 105 21.58 -5.84 -40.39
CA ILE A 105 21.47 -4.79 -39.36
C ILE A 105 20.07 -4.76 -38.74
N GLN A 106 19.01 -4.90 -39.54
CA GLN A 106 17.63 -4.93 -39.03
C GLN A 106 17.38 -6.16 -38.16
N ALA A 107 17.85 -7.34 -38.59
CA ALA A 107 17.70 -8.57 -37.81
C ALA A 107 18.49 -8.53 -36.49
N GLU A 108 19.67 -7.90 -36.50
CA GLU A 108 20.47 -7.69 -35.29
C GLU A 108 19.77 -6.71 -34.33
N GLN A 109 19.20 -5.62 -34.83
CA GLN A 109 18.38 -4.70 -34.03
C GLN A 109 17.19 -5.42 -33.38
N ALA A 110 16.46 -6.25 -34.14
CA ALA A 110 15.34 -7.02 -33.60
C ALA A 110 15.77 -7.98 -32.48
N LEU A 111 16.95 -8.62 -32.60
CA LEU A 111 17.51 -9.46 -31.54
C LEU A 111 17.87 -8.65 -30.30
N LEU A 112 18.46 -7.46 -30.46
CA LEU A 112 18.79 -6.56 -29.36
C LEU A 112 17.53 -6.05 -28.66
N GLU A 113 16.48 -5.71 -29.41
CA GLU A 113 15.18 -5.31 -28.88
C GLU A 113 14.53 -6.43 -28.05
N ALA A 114 14.55 -7.67 -28.54
CA ALA A 114 14.03 -8.82 -27.79
C ALA A 114 14.79 -9.05 -26.46
N ARG A 115 16.13 -8.89 -26.48
CA ARG A 115 16.96 -8.99 -25.26
C ARG A 115 16.74 -7.83 -24.30
N LEU A 116 16.54 -6.62 -24.81
CA LEU A 116 16.23 -5.45 -24.01
C LEU A 116 14.86 -5.61 -23.33
N LEU A 117 13.86 -6.11 -24.06
CA LEU A 117 12.54 -6.41 -23.50
C LEU A 117 12.66 -7.44 -22.38
N LEU A 118 13.40 -8.53 -22.59
CA LEU A 118 13.67 -9.52 -21.53
C LEU A 118 14.26 -8.87 -20.27
N SER A 119 15.27 -8.02 -20.42
CA SER A 119 15.91 -7.35 -19.28
C SER A 119 14.95 -6.41 -18.54
N ARG A 120 14.04 -5.75 -19.26
CA ARG A 120 13.01 -4.89 -18.66
C ARG A 120 11.99 -5.73 -17.89
N SER A 121 11.48 -6.81 -18.50
CA SER A 121 10.54 -7.71 -17.85
C SER A 121 11.11 -8.33 -16.57
N MET A 122 12.41 -8.66 -16.55
CA MET A 122 13.09 -9.09 -15.31
C MET A 122 13.10 -8.00 -14.25
N ALA A 123 13.41 -6.75 -14.62
CA ALA A 123 13.39 -5.63 -13.68
C ALA A 123 11.98 -5.40 -13.13
N ASP A 124 10.95 -5.46 -13.98
CA ASP A 124 9.56 -5.31 -13.60
C ASP A 124 9.12 -6.42 -12.62
N GLN A 125 9.56 -7.66 -12.85
CA GLN A 125 9.33 -8.77 -11.92
C GLN A 125 9.97 -8.51 -10.55
N TYR A 126 11.23 -8.08 -10.51
CA TYR A 126 11.89 -7.77 -9.23
C TYR A 126 11.19 -6.63 -8.48
N GLN A 127 10.74 -5.60 -9.19
CA GLN A 127 9.97 -4.50 -8.59
C GLN A 127 8.62 -4.98 -8.06
N ALA A 128 7.91 -5.82 -8.81
CA ALA A 128 6.63 -6.38 -8.37
C ALA A 128 6.79 -7.25 -7.12
N HIS A 129 7.82 -8.11 -7.06
CA HIS A 129 8.12 -8.89 -5.86
C HIS A 129 8.48 -8.01 -4.66
N ALA A 130 9.30 -6.97 -4.86
CA ALA A 130 9.64 -6.04 -3.78
C ALA A 130 8.41 -5.29 -3.24
N GLU A 131 7.45 -4.96 -4.10
CA GLU A 131 6.21 -4.32 -3.70
C GLU A 131 5.28 -5.28 -2.94
N ILE A 132 5.18 -6.54 -3.40
CA ILE A 132 4.47 -7.60 -2.66
C ILE A 132 5.08 -7.73 -1.26
N ASP A 133 6.41 -7.86 -1.17
CA ASP A 133 7.12 -7.97 0.11
C ASP A 133 6.80 -6.77 1.01
N ARG A 134 6.85 -5.53 0.48
CA ARG A 134 6.50 -4.33 1.23
C ARG A 134 5.08 -4.40 1.81
N LEU A 135 4.12 -4.86 1.02
CA LEU A 135 2.69 -4.93 1.38
C LEU A 135 2.41 -6.03 2.41
N VAL A 136 3.12 -7.16 2.37
CA VAL A 136 2.94 -8.27 3.32
C VAL A 136 3.80 -8.14 4.59
N GLY A 137 4.58 -7.07 4.75
CA GLY A 137 5.40 -6.84 5.94
C GLY A 137 6.84 -7.34 5.87
N GLY A 138 7.36 -7.52 4.65
CA GLY A 138 8.79 -7.58 4.31
C GLY A 138 9.48 -8.91 4.60
N ARG A 139 8.80 -10.05 4.48
CA ARG A 139 9.35 -11.32 5.00
C ARG A 139 9.04 -12.59 4.21
N LEU A 140 8.95 -12.53 2.87
CA LEU A 140 8.78 -13.75 2.06
C LEU A 140 9.97 -14.16 1.19
N TRP A 141 11.11 -13.46 1.18
CA TRP A 141 12.33 -13.96 0.52
C TRP A 141 13.57 -14.00 1.43
N PRO A 142 14.19 -15.18 1.68
CA PRO A 142 15.55 -15.25 2.22
C PRO A 142 16.54 -14.91 1.09
N PHE A 143 17.12 -13.71 1.13
CA PHE A 143 18.29 -13.41 0.32
C PHE A 143 19.48 -14.20 0.89
N GLU A 144 19.76 -15.40 0.38
CA GLU A 144 21.07 -16.04 0.59
C GLU A 144 22.08 -15.33 -0.31
N PHE A 145 22.91 -14.46 0.29
CA PHE A 145 24.17 -14.06 -0.31
C PHE A 145 25.05 -15.32 -0.41
N SER A 146 25.05 -16.00 -1.55
CA SER A 146 26.09 -16.97 -1.87
C SER A 146 27.37 -16.21 -2.20
N GLY A 147 28.08 -15.81 -1.13
CA GLY A 147 29.45 -15.32 -1.18
C GLY A 147 30.41 -16.45 -0.84
N HIS A 148 30.93 -17.10 -1.88
CA HIS A 148 32.23 -17.77 -1.88
C HIS A 148 32.98 -17.36 -3.15
#